data_AF-A0A4S8KTM1-F1
#
_entry.id   AF-A0A4S8KTM1-F1
#
_cell.length_a   1.000
_cell.length_b   1.000
_cell.length_c   1.000
_cell.angle_alpha   90.00
_cell.angle_beta   90.00
_cell.angle_gamma   90.00
#
_symmetry.space_group_name_H-M   'P 1'
#
loop_
_entity.id
_entity.type
_entity.pdbx_description
1 polymer ?
#
loop_
_entity_poly.entity_id
_entity_poly.type
_entity_poly.pdbx_seq_one_letter_code
_entity_poly.pdbx_strand_id
1 'polypeptide(L)'
;MREGVHENTTLPYRGMQDMVDMIHRKDRQIDGLRLGKLNTSRRIRAVTAKIDINKRLLLALASGKAQNADRILHIGLKNGRSPQAILALYEEAAQKIYRPCSYTEEQIMKGLLLWRLGGVRVSSMAHRMLGLPGMTMLRAHSTIPPLIASPAFPIAGDIVRNLEALFSGPFGELLRSGGGTTNIWNVVVMFDEIAVEKRLRWDPKTNHILGMCREHGTALELNTDEDVDVLVDELHPSDQETEPRVHYASEATVGAVGILSGDKRIYSARPILISGTCKREQGPRHAELIALVVDVVISVFTRLNIRHRIVSLASDGETR
;
A
#
# COMPACT_ATOMS: atom_id res chain seq x y z
N MET A 1 -39.91 -82.59 -15.49
CA MET A 1 -38.60 -82.57 -14.82
C MET A 1 -37.99 -81.20 -15.00
N ARG A 2 -38.04 -80.36 -13.97
CA ARG A 2 -37.78 -78.90 -14.05
C ARG A 2 -37.01 -78.37 -12.85
N GLU A 3 -36.25 -79.20 -12.16
CA GLU A 3 -35.47 -78.76 -10.99
C GLU A 3 -34.07 -79.34 -11.09
N GLY A 4 -33.10 -78.46 -11.32
CA GLY A 4 -31.68 -78.79 -11.32
C GLY A 4 -31.18 -79.15 -9.93
N VAL A 5 -30.04 -79.84 -9.88
CA VAL A 5 -29.40 -80.28 -8.65
C VAL A 5 -29.05 -79.08 -7.75
N HIS A 6 -29.40 -79.16 -6.46
CA HIS A 6 -29.20 -78.10 -5.47
C HIS A 6 -27.71 -77.69 -5.32
N GLU A 7 -27.43 -76.42 -5.05
CA GLU A 7 -26.07 -75.85 -5.07
C GLU A 7 -25.10 -76.50 -4.06
N ASN A 8 -25.64 -77.09 -2.99
CA ASN A 8 -24.87 -77.78 -1.93
C ASN A 8 -24.80 -79.31 -2.08
N THR A 9 -25.28 -79.90 -3.18
CA THR A 9 -25.21 -81.36 -3.39
C THR A 9 -23.77 -81.83 -3.56
N THR A 10 -23.41 -82.88 -2.82
CA THR A 10 -22.06 -83.47 -2.80
C THR A 10 -21.65 -83.99 -4.19
N LEU A 11 -20.36 -83.84 -4.52
CA LEU A 11 -19.77 -84.14 -5.84
C LEU A 11 -20.15 -85.52 -6.45
N PRO A 12 -20.29 -86.62 -5.67
CA PRO A 12 -20.62 -87.94 -6.23
C PRO A 12 -22.00 -88.03 -6.90
N TYR A 13 -22.91 -87.08 -6.62
CA TYR A 13 -24.30 -87.11 -7.10
C TYR A 13 -24.59 -86.07 -8.18
N ARG A 14 -23.56 -85.47 -8.79
CA ARG A 14 -23.69 -84.49 -9.88
C ARG A 14 -23.38 -85.12 -11.23
N GLY A 15 -24.14 -84.73 -12.26
CA GLY A 15 -23.83 -85.10 -13.64
C GLY A 15 -22.53 -84.46 -14.14
N MET A 16 -21.90 -85.05 -15.14
CA MET A 16 -20.65 -84.55 -15.72
C MET A 16 -20.79 -83.10 -16.22
N GLN A 17 -21.94 -82.77 -16.82
CA GLN A 17 -22.28 -81.42 -17.28
C GLN A 17 -22.41 -80.41 -16.11
N ASP A 18 -23.04 -80.82 -15.00
CA ASP A 18 -23.21 -79.98 -13.80
C ASP A 18 -21.86 -79.63 -13.14
N MET A 19 -20.89 -80.55 -13.22
CA MET A 19 -19.53 -80.32 -12.73
C MET A 19 -18.78 -79.31 -13.62
N VAL A 20 -18.91 -79.40 -14.94
CA VAL A 20 -18.32 -78.44 -15.89
C VAL A 20 -18.92 -77.04 -15.73
N ASP A 21 -20.25 -76.93 -15.59
CA ASP A 21 -20.93 -75.65 -15.37
C ASP A 21 -20.58 -75.01 -14.02
N MET A 22 -20.33 -75.84 -13.00
CA MET A 22 -19.84 -75.39 -11.70
C MET A 22 -18.40 -74.86 -11.79
N ILE A 23 -17.51 -75.54 -12.54
CA ILE A 23 -16.15 -75.06 -12.79
C ILE A 23 -16.19 -73.71 -13.53
N HIS A 24 -16.97 -73.59 -14.61
CA HIS A 24 -17.10 -72.32 -15.32
C HIS A 24 -17.69 -71.19 -14.46
N ARG A 25 -18.63 -71.50 -13.55
CA ARG A 25 -19.14 -70.52 -12.58
C ARG A 25 -18.08 -70.12 -11.57
N LYS A 26 -17.27 -71.08 -11.08
CA LYS A 26 -16.16 -70.81 -10.17
C LYS A 26 -15.05 -70.01 -10.84
N ASP A 27 -14.71 -70.30 -12.08
CA ASP A 27 -13.74 -69.52 -12.87
C ASP A 27 -14.24 -68.08 -13.06
N ARG A 28 -15.52 -67.88 -13.42
CA ARG A 28 -16.11 -66.54 -13.48
C ARG A 28 -16.08 -65.81 -12.14
N GLN A 29 -16.34 -66.50 -11.03
CA GLN A 29 -16.22 -65.92 -9.67
C GLN A 29 -14.76 -65.55 -9.35
N ILE A 30 -13.81 -66.43 -9.67
CA ILE A 30 -12.37 -66.20 -9.45
C ILE A 30 -11.91 -64.99 -10.27
N ASP A 31 -12.29 -64.90 -11.54
CA ASP A 31 -11.92 -63.78 -12.40
C ASP A 31 -12.58 -62.47 -11.95
N GLY A 32 -13.85 -62.51 -11.53
CA GLY A 32 -14.52 -61.37 -10.91
C GLY A 32 -13.80 -60.88 -9.64
N LEU A 33 -13.38 -61.79 -8.77
CA LEU A 33 -12.61 -61.48 -7.56
C LEU A 33 -11.20 -60.96 -7.89
N ARG A 34 -10.53 -61.51 -8.90
CA ARG A 34 -9.21 -61.04 -9.37
C ARG A 34 -9.30 -59.61 -9.91
N LEU A 35 -10.30 -59.32 -10.75
CA LEU A 35 -10.55 -57.97 -11.26
C LEU A 35 -10.90 -57.01 -10.12
N GLY A 36 -11.73 -57.44 -9.16
CA GLY A 36 -12.03 -56.68 -7.95
C GLY A 36 -10.78 -56.33 -7.15
N LYS A 37 -9.91 -57.32 -6.88
CA LYS A 37 -8.63 -57.13 -6.18
C LYS A 37 -7.70 -56.17 -6.92
N LEU A 38 -7.60 -56.28 -8.25
CA LEU A 38 -6.80 -55.39 -9.09
C LEU A 38 -7.30 -53.94 -9.03
N ASN A 39 -8.61 -53.74 -9.15
CA ASN A 39 -9.24 -52.42 -9.07
C ASN A 39 -9.05 -51.79 -7.69
N THR A 40 -9.26 -52.55 -6.62
CA THR A 40 -9.00 -52.08 -5.25
C THR A 40 -7.53 -51.74 -5.04
N SER A 41 -6.60 -52.56 -5.55
CA SER A 41 -5.16 -52.30 -5.47
C SER A 41 -4.75 -51.02 -6.21
N ARG A 42 -5.30 -50.79 -7.42
CA ARG A 42 -5.08 -49.55 -8.18
C ARG A 42 -5.63 -48.34 -7.41
N ARG A 43 -6.82 -48.47 -6.82
CA ARG A 43 -7.43 -47.40 -6.02
C ARG A 43 -6.63 -47.09 -4.76
N ILE A 44 -6.17 -48.10 -4.02
CA ILE A 44 -5.30 -47.95 -2.86
C ILE A 44 -4.02 -47.21 -3.27
N ARG A 45 -3.34 -47.66 -4.34
CA ARG A 45 -2.12 -47.02 -4.83
C ARG A 45 -2.33 -45.54 -5.16
N ALA A 46 -3.43 -45.20 -5.82
CA ALA A 46 -3.77 -43.82 -6.15
C ALA A 46 -4.04 -42.96 -4.90
N VAL A 47 -4.75 -43.50 -3.91
CA VAL A 47 -5.02 -42.79 -2.64
C VAL A 47 -3.73 -42.62 -1.83
N THR A 48 -2.89 -43.65 -1.73
CA THR A 48 -1.60 -43.58 -1.05
C THR A 48 -0.69 -42.52 -1.66
N ALA A 49 -0.64 -42.43 -2.99
CA ALA A 49 0.13 -41.38 -3.68
C ALA A 49 -0.35 -39.96 -3.31
N LYS A 50 -1.67 -39.74 -3.23
CA LYS A 50 -2.24 -38.44 -2.78
C LYS A 50 -1.89 -38.13 -1.33
N ILE A 51 -1.95 -39.13 -0.45
CA ILE A 51 -1.56 -38.98 0.96
C ILE A 51 -0.08 -38.61 1.06
N ASP A 52 0.79 -39.24 0.26
CA ASP A 52 2.23 -38.94 0.26
C ASP A 52 2.51 -37.49 -0.16
N ILE A 53 1.86 -36.99 -1.22
CA ILE A 53 1.98 -35.58 -1.64
C ILE A 53 1.54 -34.63 -0.51
N ASN A 54 0.42 -34.91 0.15
CA ASN A 54 -0.05 -34.09 1.26
C ASN A 54 0.91 -34.11 2.45
N LYS A 55 1.51 -35.28 2.77
CA LYS A 55 2.54 -35.38 3.80
C LYS A 55 3.77 -34.54 3.44
N ARG A 56 4.24 -34.60 2.20
CA ARG A 56 5.36 -33.77 1.74
C ARG A 56 5.06 -32.28 1.86
N LEU A 57 3.86 -31.85 1.47
CA LEU A 57 3.42 -30.47 1.65
C LEU A 57 3.42 -30.05 3.12
N LEU A 58 2.86 -30.86 4.01
CA LEU A 58 2.87 -30.58 5.46
C LEU A 58 4.29 -30.50 6.03
N LEU A 59 5.18 -31.42 5.63
CA LEU A 59 6.59 -31.39 6.04
C LEU A 59 7.32 -30.15 5.51
N ALA A 60 7.05 -29.75 4.27
CA ALA A 60 7.62 -28.54 3.69
C ALA A 60 7.16 -27.30 4.47
N LEU A 61 5.87 -27.18 4.78
CA LEU A 61 5.33 -26.09 5.60
C LEU A 61 5.94 -26.07 7.01
N ALA A 62 6.06 -27.24 7.65
CA ALA A 62 6.67 -27.37 8.97
C ALA A 62 8.16 -27.00 8.99
N SER A 63 8.86 -27.16 7.86
CA SER A 63 10.29 -26.82 7.77
C SER A 63 10.58 -25.32 7.83
N GLY A 64 9.58 -24.46 7.60
CA GLY A 64 9.73 -23.00 7.69
C GLY A 64 10.69 -22.38 6.66
N LYS A 65 11.09 -23.13 5.62
CA LYS A 65 12.11 -22.69 4.65
C LYS A 65 11.64 -21.55 3.74
N ALA A 66 10.36 -21.50 3.39
CA ALA A 66 9.79 -20.39 2.65
C ALA A 66 9.10 -19.39 3.60
N GLN A 67 9.39 -18.11 3.40
CA GLN A 67 8.64 -17.02 4.03
C GLN A 67 7.23 -16.94 3.41
N ASN A 68 6.23 -16.53 4.19
CA ASN A 68 4.84 -16.35 3.73
C ASN A 68 4.19 -17.63 3.19
N ALA A 69 4.44 -18.76 3.86
CA ALA A 69 3.87 -20.07 3.55
C ALA A 69 2.33 -20.05 3.48
N ASP A 70 1.71 -19.31 4.41
CA ASP A 70 0.28 -19.01 4.47
C ASP A 70 -0.23 -18.39 3.15
N ARG A 71 0.52 -17.43 2.61
CA ARG A 71 0.16 -16.72 1.37
C ARG A 71 0.27 -17.63 0.15
N ILE A 72 1.31 -18.45 0.08
CA ILE A 72 1.48 -19.42 -1.01
C ILE A 72 0.32 -20.41 -1.02
N LEU A 73 -0.08 -20.89 0.17
CA LEU A 73 -1.24 -21.75 0.31
C LEU A 73 -2.53 -21.05 -0.15
N HIS A 74 -2.75 -19.82 0.31
CA HIS A 74 -3.95 -19.05 -0.03
C HIS A 74 -4.07 -18.81 -1.54
N ILE A 75 -3.00 -18.35 -2.20
CA ILE A 75 -2.95 -18.14 -3.66
C ILE A 75 -3.19 -19.47 -4.39
N GLY A 76 -2.54 -20.54 -3.94
CA GLY A 76 -2.68 -21.87 -4.52
C GLY A 76 -4.12 -22.37 -4.49
N LEU A 77 -4.75 -22.31 -3.31
CA LEU A 77 -6.13 -22.74 -3.10
C LEU A 77 -7.12 -21.85 -3.86
N LYS A 78 -6.96 -20.52 -3.83
CA LYS A 78 -7.81 -19.58 -4.56
C LYS A 78 -7.79 -19.84 -6.08
N ASN A 79 -6.64 -20.23 -6.61
CA ASN A 79 -6.46 -20.55 -8.02
C ASN A 79 -6.81 -22.01 -8.36
N GLY A 80 -7.41 -22.78 -7.43
CA GLY A 80 -7.79 -24.17 -7.64
C GLY A 80 -6.62 -25.13 -7.89
N ARG A 81 -5.40 -24.78 -7.43
CA ARG A 81 -4.20 -25.61 -7.67
C ARG A 81 -4.23 -26.89 -6.85
N SER A 82 -3.69 -27.96 -7.44
CA SER A 82 -3.51 -29.24 -6.73
C SER A 82 -2.45 -29.12 -5.63
N PRO A 83 -2.48 -29.97 -4.58
CA PRO A 83 -1.47 -29.96 -3.53
C PRO A 83 -0.03 -30.10 -4.03
N GLN A 84 0.17 -30.85 -5.12
CA GLN A 84 1.47 -31.00 -5.78
C GLN A 84 1.95 -29.69 -6.41
N ALA A 85 1.06 -28.94 -7.07
CA ALA A 85 1.39 -27.64 -7.63
C ALA A 85 1.64 -26.58 -6.54
N ILE A 86 0.98 -26.69 -5.39
CA ILE A 86 1.24 -25.83 -4.22
C ILE A 86 2.61 -26.16 -3.60
N LEU A 87 2.98 -27.45 -3.53
CA LEU A 87 4.30 -27.87 -3.06
C LEU A 87 5.42 -27.33 -3.97
N ALA A 88 5.26 -27.43 -5.30
CA ALA A 88 6.22 -26.87 -6.25
C ALA A 88 6.38 -25.35 -6.09
N LEU A 89 5.27 -24.61 -5.96
CA LEU A 89 5.30 -23.17 -5.66
C LEU A 89 6.01 -22.85 -4.35
N TYR A 90 5.83 -23.69 -3.33
CA TYR A 90 6.51 -23.53 -2.04
C TYR A 90 8.03 -23.72 -2.17
N GLU A 91 8.46 -24.73 -2.91
CA GLU A 91 9.88 -24.99 -3.19
C GLU A 91 10.51 -23.84 -4.00
N GLU A 92 9.83 -23.35 -5.04
CA GLU A 92 10.25 -22.16 -5.79
C GLU A 92 10.36 -20.91 -4.90
N ALA A 93 9.44 -20.75 -3.95
CA ALA A 93 9.49 -19.65 -3.00
C ALA A 93 10.62 -19.80 -1.97
N ALA A 94 10.91 -21.02 -1.50
CA ALA A 94 12.05 -21.31 -0.63
C ALA A 94 13.39 -21.00 -1.34
N GLN A 95 13.46 -21.26 -2.64
CA GLN A 95 14.60 -20.90 -3.49
C GLN A 95 14.62 -19.41 -3.90
N LYS A 96 13.64 -18.62 -3.44
CA LYS A 96 13.45 -17.19 -3.77
C LYS A 96 13.23 -16.90 -5.27
N ILE A 97 12.91 -17.92 -6.07
CA ILE A 97 12.54 -17.79 -7.48
C ILE A 97 11.13 -17.19 -7.59
N TYR A 98 10.24 -17.61 -6.69
CA TYR A 98 8.88 -17.08 -6.61
C TYR A 98 8.70 -16.20 -5.37
N ARG A 99 8.15 -14.99 -5.54
CA ARG A 99 7.74 -14.10 -4.44
C ARG A 99 6.26 -13.76 -4.56
N PRO A 100 5.39 -14.25 -3.66
CA PRO A 100 3.96 -13.99 -3.74
C PRO A 100 3.63 -12.52 -3.44
N CYS A 101 3.10 -11.80 -4.43
CA CYS A 101 2.82 -10.37 -4.40
C CYS A 101 1.38 -9.97 -3.99
N SER A 102 0.57 -10.88 -3.45
CA SER A 102 -0.78 -10.55 -2.98
C SER A 102 -0.78 -10.23 -1.48
N TYR A 103 -1.09 -8.99 -1.10
CA TYR A 103 -1.18 -8.57 0.30
C TYR A 103 -2.63 -8.32 0.69
N THR A 104 -3.01 -8.69 1.91
CA THR A 104 -4.32 -8.31 2.45
C THR A 104 -4.32 -6.84 2.86
N GLU A 105 -5.50 -6.23 2.93
CA GLU A 105 -5.64 -4.85 3.44
C GLU A 105 -5.08 -4.72 4.86
N GLU A 106 -5.31 -5.71 5.72
CA GLU A 106 -4.74 -5.74 7.07
C GLU A 106 -3.20 -5.69 7.06
N GLN A 107 -2.55 -6.44 6.15
CA GLN A 107 -1.10 -6.43 5.99
C GLN A 107 -0.59 -5.08 5.47
N ILE A 108 -1.34 -4.45 4.56
CA ILE A 108 -1.05 -3.09 4.07
C ILE A 108 -1.13 -2.10 5.22
N MET A 109 -2.21 -2.12 5.99
CA MET A 109 -2.42 -1.21 7.12
C MET A 109 -1.37 -1.40 8.22
N LYS A 110 -1.00 -2.66 8.54
CA LYS A 110 0.12 -2.95 9.45
C LYS A 110 1.44 -2.40 8.94
N GLY A 111 1.74 -2.58 7.64
CA GLY A 111 2.95 -2.06 7.02
C GLY A 111 3.00 -0.52 7.00
N LEU A 112 1.87 0.13 6.71
CA LEU A 112 1.72 1.59 6.76
C LEU A 112 1.94 2.10 8.19
N LEU A 113 1.30 1.48 9.19
CA LEU A 113 1.46 1.86 10.59
C LEU A 113 2.93 1.78 11.04
N LEU A 114 3.61 0.67 10.74
CA LEU A 114 5.02 0.49 11.08
C LEU A 114 5.93 1.48 10.35
N TRP A 115 5.61 1.83 9.11
CA TRP A 115 6.32 2.87 8.38
C TRP A 115 6.11 4.25 9.01
N ARG A 116 4.87 4.61 9.42
CA ARG A 116 4.58 5.92 10.00
C ARG A 116 5.18 6.10 11.40
N LEU A 117 5.22 5.04 12.21
CA LEU A 117 5.77 5.10 13.57
C LEU A 117 7.29 4.89 13.62
N GLY A 118 7.82 3.98 12.82
CA GLY A 118 9.22 3.55 12.88
C GLY A 118 10.07 3.95 11.66
N GLY A 119 9.48 4.65 10.70
CA GLY A 119 10.16 5.08 9.49
C GLY A 119 10.51 3.93 8.52
N VAL A 120 11.34 4.26 7.53
CA VAL A 120 11.69 3.35 6.43
C VAL A 120 12.46 2.12 6.93
N ARG A 121 13.29 2.28 7.97
CA ARG A 121 14.10 1.18 8.51
C ARG A 121 13.23 0.11 9.16
N VAL A 122 12.30 0.51 10.04
CA VAL A 122 11.38 -0.43 10.70
C VAL A 122 10.47 -1.10 9.68
N SER A 123 9.93 -0.35 8.71
CA SER A 123 9.14 -0.95 7.62
C SER A 123 9.93 -1.96 6.80
N SER A 124 11.20 -1.66 6.49
CA SER A 124 12.10 -2.57 5.77
C SER A 124 12.40 -3.84 6.57
N MET A 125 12.58 -3.72 7.90
CA MET A 125 12.71 -4.88 8.78
C MET A 125 11.42 -5.70 8.81
N ALA A 126 10.27 -5.05 8.92
CA ALA A 126 8.97 -5.71 8.94
C ALA A 126 8.67 -6.45 7.63
N HIS A 127 9.05 -5.89 6.48
CA HIS A 127 8.99 -6.60 5.20
C HIS A 127 9.80 -7.90 5.21
N ARG A 128 11.02 -7.87 5.77
CA ARG A 128 11.93 -9.03 5.80
C ARG A 128 11.57 -10.07 6.87
N MET A 129 11.07 -9.63 8.03
CA MET A 129 10.79 -10.50 9.17
C MET A 129 9.35 -11.04 9.16
N LEU A 130 8.40 -10.19 8.80
CA LEU A 130 6.96 -10.48 8.87
C LEU A 130 6.32 -10.66 7.50
N GLY A 131 7.08 -10.50 6.41
CA GLY A 131 6.56 -10.62 5.04
C GLY A 131 5.51 -9.59 4.68
N LEU A 132 5.50 -8.44 5.37
CA LEU A 132 4.65 -7.29 5.08
C LEU A 132 5.05 -6.63 3.76
N PRO A 133 4.23 -5.72 3.19
CA PRO A 133 4.56 -5.11 1.93
C PRO A 133 5.83 -4.26 1.97
N GLY A 134 6.52 -4.21 0.85
CA GLY A 134 7.69 -3.35 0.67
C GLY A 134 7.32 -1.87 0.51
N MET A 135 8.31 -1.00 0.66
CA MET A 135 8.15 0.46 0.64
C MET A 135 7.45 1.01 -0.60
N THR A 136 7.77 0.50 -1.79
CA THR A 136 7.13 0.93 -3.04
C THR A 136 5.62 0.72 -2.99
N MET A 137 5.20 -0.44 -2.49
CA MET A 137 3.79 -0.78 -2.38
C MET A 137 3.12 0.03 -1.27
N LEU A 138 3.77 0.20 -0.11
CA LEU A 138 3.24 1.03 0.97
C LEU A 138 3.09 2.50 0.55
N ARG A 139 4.01 3.04 -0.25
CA ARG A 139 3.88 4.39 -0.82
C ARG A 139 2.67 4.47 -1.77
N ALA A 140 2.49 3.47 -2.63
CA ALA A 140 1.36 3.41 -3.56
C ALA A 140 0.00 3.27 -2.84
N HIS A 141 -0.03 2.64 -1.67
CA HIS A 141 -1.24 2.48 -0.85
C HIS A 141 -1.35 3.51 0.29
N SER A 142 -0.47 4.51 0.33
CA SER A 142 -0.56 5.56 1.33
C SER A 142 -1.79 6.43 1.04
N THR A 143 -2.67 6.54 2.03
CA THR A 143 -3.86 7.41 1.95
C THR A 143 -3.55 8.88 2.17
N ILE A 144 -2.34 9.20 2.66
CA ILE A 144 -1.89 10.59 2.85
C ILE A 144 -1.28 11.07 1.53
N PRO A 145 -1.90 12.07 0.88
CA PRO A 145 -1.36 12.62 -0.36
C PRO A 145 -0.03 13.35 -0.09
N PRO A 146 0.93 13.31 -1.03
CA PRO A 146 2.15 14.10 -0.92
C PRO A 146 1.83 15.58 -1.06
N LEU A 147 2.35 16.40 -0.14
CA LEU A 147 2.23 17.84 -0.19
C LEU A 147 3.20 18.41 -1.25
N ILE A 148 2.68 19.31 -2.09
CA ILE A 148 3.49 20.06 -3.06
C ILE A 148 4.05 21.27 -2.33
N ALA A 149 5.39 21.38 -2.27
CA ALA A 149 6.08 22.55 -1.74
C ALA A 149 6.17 23.64 -2.80
N SER A 150 6.04 24.89 -2.40
CA SER A 150 6.18 26.04 -3.30
C SER A 150 7.68 26.29 -3.57
N PRO A 151 8.13 26.27 -4.83
CA PRO A 151 9.53 26.54 -5.19
C PRO A 151 9.92 28.01 -5.00
N ALA A 152 8.94 28.92 -5.08
CA ALA A 152 9.08 30.36 -4.87
C ALA A 152 7.88 30.89 -4.08
N PHE A 153 7.50 32.16 -4.29
CA PHE A 153 6.28 32.72 -3.69
C PHE A 153 5.07 31.83 -4.01
N PRO A 154 4.28 31.43 -3.00
CA PRO A 154 3.19 30.50 -3.20
C PRO A 154 2.14 31.00 -4.20
N ILE A 155 1.67 30.09 -5.05
CA ILE A 155 0.59 30.36 -5.99
C ILE A 155 -0.69 29.66 -5.57
N ALA A 156 -1.84 30.27 -5.87
CA ALA A 156 -3.15 29.72 -5.53
C ALA A 156 -3.33 28.27 -6.05
N GLY A 157 -2.85 27.97 -7.26
CA GLY A 157 -3.02 26.66 -7.90
C GLY A 157 -2.43 25.50 -7.10
N ASP A 158 -1.25 25.70 -6.49
CA ASP A 158 -0.60 24.63 -5.71
C ASP A 158 -1.28 24.42 -4.36
N ILE A 159 -1.71 25.50 -3.70
CA ILE A 159 -2.48 25.42 -2.46
C ILE A 159 -3.84 24.73 -2.72
N VAL A 160 -4.49 25.05 -3.84
CA VAL A 160 -5.73 24.37 -4.28
C VAL A 160 -5.50 22.87 -4.46
N ARG A 161 -4.44 22.47 -5.17
CA ARG A 161 -4.10 21.05 -5.37
C ARG A 161 -3.85 20.33 -4.05
N ASN A 162 -3.11 20.96 -3.14
CA ASN A 162 -2.84 20.41 -1.81
C ASN A 162 -4.12 20.23 -0.99
N LEU A 163 -5.01 21.23 -0.99
CA LEU A 163 -6.31 21.16 -0.33
C LEU A 163 -7.20 20.08 -0.95
N GLU A 164 -7.37 20.05 -2.26
CA GLU A 164 -8.17 19.02 -2.93
C GLU A 164 -7.66 17.61 -2.63
N ALA A 165 -6.35 17.41 -2.66
CA ALA A 165 -5.77 16.10 -2.36
C ALA A 165 -6.16 15.61 -0.94
N LEU A 166 -6.27 16.53 0.01
CA LEU A 166 -6.64 16.24 1.40
C LEU A 166 -8.16 16.13 1.63
N PHE A 167 -8.94 16.99 0.99
CA PHE A 167 -10.36 17.22 1.30
C PHE A 167 -11.34 16.72 0.22
N SER A 168 -10.87 16.21 -0.92
CA SER A 168 -11.75 15.56 -1.90
C SER A 168 -12.03 14.10 -1.55
N GLY A 169 -11.09 13.42 -0.89
CA GLY A 169 -11.16 12.00 -0.54
C GLY A 169 -12.03 11.67 0.70
N PRO A 170 -11.81 10.50 1.32
CA PRO A 170 -12.62 9.99 2.43
C PRO A 170 -12.70 10.93 3.64
N PHE A 171 -11.64 11.71 3.88
CA PHE A 171 -11.65 12.71 4.94
C PHE A 171 -12.63 13.85 4.66
N GLY A 172 -12.68 14.33 3.42
CA GLY A 172 -13.70 15.30 3.01
C GLY A 172 -15.11 14.74 3.09
N GLU A 173 -15.30 13.49 2.71
CA GLU A 173 -16.59 12.81 2.86
C GLU A 173 -17.02 12.75 4.33
N LEU A 174 -16.10 12.48 5.24
CA LEU A 174 -16.37 12.54 6.68
C LEU A 174 -16.84 13.94 7.12
N LEU A 175 -16.27 15.01 6.60
CA LEU A 175 -16.71 16.38 6.94
C LEU A 175 -18.08 16.71 6.34
N ARG A 176 -18.39 16.18 5.16
CA ARG A 176 -19.69 16.34 4.48
C ARG A 176 -20.80 15.53 5.16
N SER A 177 -20.49 14.32 5.61
CA SER A 177 -21.44 13.36 6.21
C SER A 177 -21.57 13.48 7.73
N GLY A 178 -20.48 13.81 8.42
CA GLY A 178 -20.42 13.93 9.88
C GLY A 178 -21.02 15.22 10.43
N GLY A 179 -21.36 16.17 9.56
CA GLY A 179 -22.18 17.30 9.91
C GLY A 179 -23.65 16.95 9.71
N GLY A 180 -24.45 16.91 10.79
CA GLY A 180 -25.89 17.01 10.65
C GLY A 180 -26.27 18.20 9.75
N THR A 181 -27.51 18.26 9.27
CA THR A 181 -27.98 19.28 8.30
C THR A 181 -27.80 20.74 8.73
N THR A 182 -27.26 21.01 9.92
CA THR A 182 -26.93 22.33 10.49
C THR A 182 -25.45 22.54 10.87
N ASN A 183 -24.57 21.54 10.75
CA ASN A 183 -23.22 21.65 11.31
C ASN A 183 -22.30 22.53 10.45
N ILE A 184 -21.73 23.57 11.05
CA ILE A 184 -20.70 24.45 10.47
C ILE A 184 -19.39 24.10 11.16
N TRP A 185 -18.37 23.72 10.39
CA TRP A 185 -17.05 23.42 10.93
C TRP A 185 -16.31 24.70 11.28
N ASN A 186 -15.86 24.81 12.52
CA ASN A 186 -14.96 25.89 12.94
C ASN A 186 -13.53 25.54 12.51
N VAL A 187 -12.93 26.42 11.72
CA VAL A 187 -11.63 26.21 11.08
C VAL A 187 -10.62 27.21 11.64
N VAL A 188 -9.41 26.73 11.88
CA VAL A 188 -8.25 27.56 12.22
C VAL A 188 -7.23 27.42 11.08
N VAL A 189 -6.75 28.54 10.56
CA VAL A 189 -5.61 28.55 9.64
C VAL A 189 -4.37 28.88 10.46
N MET A 190 -3.36 28.03 10.37
CA MET A 190 -2.16 28.07 11.22
C MET A 190 -0.93 28.24 10.33
N PHE A 191 -0.02 29.10 10.75
CA PHE A 191 1.27 29.32 10.13
C PHE A 191 2.35 29.18 11.20
N ASP A 192 3.37 28.40 10.89
CA ASP A 192 4.54 28.25 11.74
C ASP A 192 5.75 27.99 10.85
N GLU A 193 6.94 28.20 11.40
CA GLU A 193 8.19 28.03 10.69
C GLU A 193 9.01 26.87 11.26
N ILE A 194 9.65 26.13 10.37
CA ILE A 194 10.58 25.06 10.74
C ILE A 194 11.93 25.31 10.11
N ALA A 195 12.99 25.23 10.91
CA ALA A 195 14.35 25.29 10.41
C ALA A 195 14.62 24.18 9.38
N VAL A 196 15.24 24.54 8.25
CA VAL A 196 15.59 23.62 7.18
C VAL A 196 17.08 23.68 6.85
N GLU A 197 17.57 22.59 6.27
CA GLU A 197 18.92 22.55 5.71
C GLU A 197 19.00 23.50 4.51
N LYS A 198 19.93 24.47 4.54
CA LYS A 198 20.19 25.40 3.43
C LYS A 198 20.75 24.66 2.21
N ARG A 199 19.87 24.08 1.40
CA ARG A 199 20.25 23.18 0.31
C ARG A 199 19.22 23.15 -0.80
N LEU A 200 19.70 23.19 -2.05
CA LEU A 200 18.88 22.95 -3.23
C LEU A 200 18.52 21.47 -3.38
N ARG A 201 17.29 21.20 -3.79
CA ARG A 201 16.81 19.86 -4.15
C ARG A 201 15.90 19.93 -5.36
N TRP A 202 16.14 19.09 -6.35
CA TRP A 202 15.22 18.93 -7.47
C TRP A 202 14.02 18.06 -7.06
N ASP A 203 12.82 18.54 -7.33
CA ASP A 203 11.59 17.76 -7.21
C ASP A 203 11.20 17.18 -8.58
N PRO A 204 11.39 15.86 -8.81
CA PRO A 204 11.05 15.24 -10.09
C PRO A 204 9.55 15.27 -10.42
N LYS A 205 8.68 15.49 -9.43
CA LYS A 205 7.23 15.50 -9.66
C LYS A 205 6.77 16.80 -10.32
N THR A 206 7.34 17.93 -9.91
CA THR A 206 7.02 19.25 -10.46
C THR A 206 8.04 19.73 -11.48
N ASN A 207 9.20 19.05 -11.58
CA ASN A 207 10.37 19.50 -12.33
C ASN A 207 10.97 20.84 -11.86
N HIS A 208 10.71 21.22 -10.61
CA HIS A 208 11.22 22.48 -10.04
C HIS A 208 12.37 22.25 -9.08
N ILE A 209 13.24 23.26 -8.95
CA ILE A 209 14.26 23.31 -7.89
C ILE A 209 13.65 23.92 -6.62
N LEU A 210 13.76 23.19 -5.53
CA LEU A 210 13.34 23.58 -4.17
C LEU A 210 14.55 23.98 -3.33
N GLY A 211 14.29 24.68 -2.22
CA GLY A 211 15.33 25.07 -1.24
C GLY A 211 15.79 26.52 -1.35
N MET A 212 15.22 27.28 -2.27
CA MET A 212 15.33 28.73 -2.33
C MET A 212 14.30 29.39 -1.42
N CYS A 213 14.61 30.59 -0.94
CA CYS A 213 13.65 31.40 -0.21
C CYS A 213 12.60 32.01 -1.15
N ARG A 214 11.37 32.20 -0.69
CA ARG A 214 10.28 32.75 -1.52
C ARG A 214 10.47 34.22 -1.89
N GLU A 215 11.26 34.96 -1.12
CA GLU A 215 11.38 36.41 -1.27
C GLU A 215 12.32 36.79 -2.42
N HIS A 216 13.30 35.92 -2.70
CA HIS A 216 14.38 36.14 -3.67
C HIS A 216 14.51 35.02 -4.71
N GLY A 217 13.92 33.85 -4.44
CA GLY A 217 13.95 32.70 -5.35
C GLY A 217 12.96 32.81 -6.49
N THR A 218 13.25 32.08 -7.56
CA THR A 218 12.36 31.93 -8.72
C THR A 218 11.86 30.50 -8.80
N ALA A 219 10.72 30.28 -9.45
CA ALA A 219 10.20 28.94 -9.72
C ALA A 219 11.00 28.33 -10.89
N LEU A 220 12.27 27.98 -10.66
CA LEU A 220 13.15 27.48 -11.71
C LEU A 220 12.80 26.03 -12.05
N GLU A 221 12.42 25.82 -13.32
CA GLU A 221 12.30 24.50 -13.93
C GLU A 221 13.66 24.05 -14.46
N LEU A 222 14.04 22.80 -14.19
CA LEU A 222 15.29 22.25 -14.69
C LEU A 222 15.09 21.77 -16.14
N ASN A 223 15.60 22.53 -17.11
CA ASN A 223 15.55 22.16 -18.53
C ASN A 223 16.92 21.77 -19.06
N THR A 224 17.96 22.52 -18.68
CA THR A 224 19.34 22.24 -19.09
C THR A 224 20.31 22.33 -17.91
N ASP A 225 21.55 21.87 -18.13
CA ASP A 225 22.60 21.97 -17.11
C ASP A 225 23.01 23.44 -16.89
N GLU A 226 22.92 24.30 -17.92
CA GLU A 226 23.23 25.73 -17.80
C GLU A 226 22.29 26.46 -16.83
N ASP A 227 21.03 26.01 -16.69
CA ASP A 227 20.08 26.58 -15.72
C ASP A 227 20.61 26.44 -14.27
N VAL A 228 21.32 25.34 -14.00
CA VAL A 228 21.93 25.08 -12.69
C VAL A 228 23.14 25.96 -12.48
N ASP A 229 23.99 26.13 -13.49
CA ASP A 229 25.17 26.97 -13.41
C ASP A 229 24.78 28.43 -13.12
N VAL A 230 23.80 28.96 -13.84
CA VAL A 230 23.26 30.31 -13.61
C VAL A 230 22.70 30.45 -12.19
N LEU A 231 21.94 29.46 -11.71
CA LEU A 231 21.40 29.49 -10.35
C LEU A 231 22.51 29.47 -9.30
N VAL A 232 23.57 28.68 -9.52
CA VAL A 232 24.72 28.61 -8.59
C VAL A 232 25.46 29.95 -8.56
N ASP A 233 25.65 30.60 -9.71
CA ASP A 233 26.26 31.92 -9.79
C ASP A 233 25.41 33.01 -9.10
N GLU A 234 24.07 32.94 -9.19
CA GLU A 234 23.18 33.88 -8.49
C GLU A 234 23.12 33.64 -6.97
N LEU A 235 23.34 32.40 -6.53
CA LEU A 235 23.42 32.01 -5.11
C LEU A 235 24.79 32.32 -4.50
N HIS A 236 25.86 32.20 -5.29
CA HIS A 236 27.26 32.38 -4.89
C HIS A 236 27.99 33.23 -5.93
N PRO A 237 27.77 34.56 -5.94
CA PRO A 237 28.51 35.45 -6.82
C PRO A 237 30.02 35.25 -6.65
N SER A 238 30.75 35.17 -7.77
CA SER A 238 32.21 34.97 -7.76
C SER A 238 32.98 36.16 -7.20
N ASP A 239 32.37 37.35 -7.23
CA ASP A 239 32.87 38.56 -6.61
C ASP A 239 32.36 38.69 -5.17
N GLN A 240 33.29 38.74 -4.21
CA GLN A 240 32.96 38.81 -2.77
C GLN A 240 32.28 40.13 -2.37
N GLU A 241 32.31 41.15 -3.23
CA GLU A 241 31.64 42.43 -2.98
C GLU A 241 30.17 42.45 -3.41
N THR A 242 29.72 41.46 -4.18
CA THR A 242 28.35 41.40 -4.71
C THR A 242 27.44 40.58 -3.79
N GLU A 243 26.34 41.17 -3.30
CA GLU A 243 25.34 40.41 -2.54
C GLU A 243 24.62 39.38 -3.44
N PRO A 244 24.36 38.17 -2.93
CA PRO A 244 23.65 37.14 -3.67
C PRO A 244 22.23 37.59 -4.01
N ARG A 245 21.83 37.37 -5.28
CA ARG A 245 20.49 37.75 -5.76
C ARG A 245 19.43 36.74 -5.34
N VAL A 246 19.82 35.48 -5.19
CA VAL A 246 19.00 34.39 -4.69
C VAL A 246 19.55 33.93 -3.35
N HIS A 247 18.67 33.61 -2.41
CA HIS A 247 19.08 33.05 -1.11
C HIS A 247 18.54 31.65 -0.90
N TYR A 248 19.31 30.84 -0.18
CA TYR A 248 18.81 29.60 0.40
C TYR A 248 17.68 29.89 1.40
N ALA A 249 16.68 29.01 1.42
CA ALA A 249 15.76 28.96 2.54
C ALA A 249 16.52 28.48 3.79
N SER A 250 16.44 29.27 4.88
CA SER A 250 16.92 28.86 6.20
C SER A 250 15.80 28.22 7.02
N GLU A 251 14.56 28.64 6.77
CA GLU A 251 13.36 28.10 7.38
C GLU A 251 12.31 27.82 6.30
N ALA A 252 11.35 26.97 6.62
CA ALA A 252 10.19 26.72 5.79
C ALA A 252 8.93 27.08 6.57
N THR A 253 8.17 28.02 6.03
CA THR A 253 6.85 28.37 6.55
C THR A 253 5.86 27.28 6.12
N VAL A 254 5.19 26.71 7.10
CA VAL A 254 4.18 25.68 6.94
C VAL A 254 2.82 26.30 7.23
N GLY A 255 1.98 26.40 6.19
CA GLY A 255 0.58 26.75 6.35
C GLY A 255 -0.26 25.49 6.51
N ALA A 256 -1.13 25.45 7.52
CA ALA A 256 -1.97 24.30 7.83
C ALA A 256 -3.41 24.71 8.15
N VAL A 257 -4.34 23.79 7.89
CA VAL A 257 -5.75 23.93 8.26
C VAL A 257 -6.06 22.96 9.40
N GLY A 258 -6.62 23.48 10.48
CA GLY A 258 -7.12 22.70 11.62
C GLY A 258 -8.63 22.82 11.72
N ILE A 259 -9.31 21.71 11.98
CA ILE A 259 -10.76 21.70 12.24
C ILE A 259 -10.98 21.49 13.73
N LEU A 260 -11.68 22.43 14.37
CA LEU A 260 -12.05 22.34 15.77
C LEU A 260 -13.21 21.36 15.91
N SER A 261 -12.93 20.18 16.44
CA SER A 261 -13.90 19.11 16.65
C SER A 261 -13.53 18.31 17.90
N GLY A 262 -14.53 17.77 18.58
CA GLY A 262 -14.32 16.79 19.65
C GLY A 262 -13.86 15.43 19.12
N ASP A 263 -14.05 15.16 17.81
CA ASP A 263 -13.56 13.94 17.18
C ASP A 263 -12.06 14.06 16.88
N LYS A 264 -11.25 13.26 17.57
CA LYS A 264 -9.79 13.20 17.41
C LYS A 264 -9.33 12.82 16.00
N ARG A 265 -10.19 12.19 15.18
CA ARG A 265 -9.89 11.86 13.78
C ARG A 265 -9.93 13.11 12.89
N ILE A 266 -10.71 14.11 13.31
CA ILE A 266 -10.92 15.37 12.60
C ILE A 266 -9.97 16.44 13.16
N TYR A 267 -9.80 16.47 14.48
CA TYR A 267 -8.93 17.41 15.20
C TYR A 267 -7.45 17.11 14.98
N SER A 268 -6.96 17.50 13.80
CA SER A 268 -5.57 17.37 13.37
C SER A 268 -5.20 18.57 12.49
N ALA A 269 -3.97 19.07 12.65
CA ALA A 269 -3.41 20.05 11.73
C ALA A 269 -3.10 19.36 10.39
N ARG A 270 -3.55 19.97 9.29
CA ARG A 270 -3.36 19.45 7.93
C ARG A 270 -2.57 20.47 7.12
N PRO A 271 -1.26 20.26 6.93
CA PRO A 271 -0.43 21.13 6.11
C PRO A 271 -0.99 21.22 4.69
N ILE A 272 -1.10 22.45 4.18
CA ILE A 272 -1.61 22.78 2.83
C ILE A 272 -0.60 23.62 2.04
N LEU A 273 0.42 24.15 2.72
CA LEU A 273 1.44 25.00 2.16
C LEU A 273 2.79 24.67 2.83
N ILE A 274 3.85 24.59 2.04
CA ILE A 274 5.23 24.70 2.49
C ILE A 274 5.92 25.68 1.56
N SER A 275 6.57 26.70 2.12
CA SER A 275 7.33 27.68 1.35
C SER A 275 8.58 28.10 2.12
N GLY A 276 9.73 28.10 1.45
CA GLY A 276 11.00 28.51 2.06
C GLY A 276 11.06 30.01 2.35
N THR A 277 11.75 30.41 3.41
CA THR A 277 12.05 31.81 3.73
C THR A 277 13.51 31.97 4.16
N CYS A 278 14.07 33.15 3.90
CA CYS A 278 15.36 33.58 4.41
C CYS A 278 15.24 34.54 5.61
N LYS A 279 14.02 34.71 6.19
CA LYS A 279 13.71 35.64 7.29
C LYS A 279 13.94 37.13 6.97
N ARG A 280 14.05 37.45 5.69
CA ARG A 280 14.11 38.84 5.19
C ARG A 280 12.77 39.29 4.61
N GLU A 281 11.72 38.49 4.78
CA GLU A 281 10.35 38.87 4.43
C GLU A 281 9.95 40.12 5.22
N GLN A 282 9.07 40.92 4.62
CA GLN A 282 8.49 42.08 5.28
C GLN A 282 7.03 41.76 5.57
N GLY A 283 6.53 42.27 6.70
CA GLY A 283 5.16 42.04 7.16
C GLY A 283 4.05 42.19 6.10
N PRO A 284 4.09 43.18 5.17
CA PRO A 284 3.10 43.26 4.09
C PRO A 284 3.08 42.05 3.15
N ARG A 285 4.24 41.50 2.78
CA ARG A 285 4.32 40.29 1.94
C ARG A 285 3.83 39.05 2.69
N HIS A 286 4.13 38.98 3.98
CA HIS A 286 3.59 37.90 4.82
C HIS A 286 2.06 37.97 4.91
N ALA A 287 1.50 39.19 5.03
CA ALA A 287 0.06 39.40 5.01
C ALA A 287 -0.58 39.02 3.66
N GLU A 288 0.08 39.29 2.53
CA GLU A 288 -0.35 38.82 1.20
C GLU A 288 -0.39 37.29 1.14
N LEU A 289 0.62 36.60 1.71
CA LEU A 289 0.64 35.15 1.79
C LEU A 289 -0.53 34.60 2.63
N ILE A 290 -0.78 35.19 3.81
CA ILE A 290 -1.90 34.79 4.66
C ILE A 290 -3.23 35.01 3.94
N ALA A 291 -3.42 36.18 3.32
CA ALA A 291 -4.65 36.51 2.57
C ALA A 291 -4.88 35.51 1.42
N LEU A 292 -3.86 35.21 0.64
CA LEU A 292 -3.90 34.22 -0.43
C LEU A 292 -4.36 32.84 0.08
N VAL A 293 -3.77 32.37 1.18
CA VAL A 293 -4.13 31.07 1.75
C VAL A 293 -5.57 31.06 2.27
N VAL A 294 -6.01 32.12 2.95
CA VAL A 294 -7.38 32.25 3.47
C VAL A 294 -8.40 32.24 2.33
N ASP A 295 -8.17 33.04 1.29
CA ASP A 295 -9.06 33.12 0.12
C ASP A 295 -9.17 31.77 -0.59
N VAL A 296 -8.03 31.08 -0.76
CA VAL A 296 -8.00 29.74 -1.37
C VAL A 296 -8.74 28.72 -0.50
N VAL A 297 -8.55 28.73 0.82
CA VAL A 297 -9.27 27.82 1.73
C VAL A 297 -10.78 28.04 1.64
N ILE A 298 -11.23 29.29 1.68
CA ILE A 298 -12.66 29.64 1.57
C ILE A 298 -13.22 29.14 0.23
N SER A 299 -12.52 29.43 -0.87
CA SER A 299 -12.91 29.03 -2.23
C SER A 299 -13.02 27.51 -2.38
N VAL A 300 -12.00 26.77 -1.94
CA VAL A 300 -11.96 25.30 -2.06
C VAL A 300 -13.02 24.66 -1.17
N PHE A 301 -13.16 25.07 0.09
CA PHE A 301 -14.15 24.48 0.98
C PHE A 301 -15.58 24.74 0.51
N THR A 302 -15.85 25.93 -0.02
CA THR A 302 -17.15 26.25 -0.65
C THR A 302 -17.42 25.34 -1.84
N ARG A 303 -16.44 25.19 -2.74
CA ARG A 303 -16.56 24.31 -3.92
C ARG A 303 -16.73 22.83 -3.56
N LEU A 304 -16.10 22.37 -2.49
CA LEU A 304 -16.24 21.00 -1.95
C LEU A 304 -17.50 20.82 -1.08
N ASN A 305 -18.37 21.83 -1.00
CA ASN A 305 -19.59 21.83 -0.18
C ASN A 305 -19.33 21.52 1.31
N ILE A 306 -18.19 21.98 1.83
CA ILE A 306 -17.83 21.88 3.24
C ILE A 306 -18.31 23.17 3.91
N ARG A 307 -19.36 23.10 4.73
CA ARG A 307 -19.84 24.25 5.49
C ARG A 307 -18.87 24.58 6.61
N HIS A 308 -18.30 25.78 6.56
CA HIS A 308 -17.18 26.15 7.42
C HIS A 308 -17.27 27.62 7.84
N ARG A 309 -16.56 27.94 8.92
CA ARG A 309 -16.25 29.29 9.35
C ARG A 309 -14.81 29.32 9.83
N ILE A 310 -13.98 30.18 9.25
CA ILE A 310 -12.66 30.45 9.79
C ILE A 310 -12.87 31.31 11.05
N VAL A 311 -12.48 30.78 12.21
CA VAL A 311 -12.69 31.44 13.51
C VAL A 311 -11.41 32.01 14.10
N SER A 312 -10.25 31.58 13.60
CA SER A 312 -8.95 32.04 14.07
C SER A 312 -7.89 31.91 12.98
N LEU A 313 -6.98 32.88 12.95
CA LEU A 313 -5.71 32.82 12.25
C LEU A 313 -4.62 32.76 13.33
N ALA A 314 -3.83 31.69 13.32
CA ALA A 314 -2.76 31.48 14.28
C ALA A 314 -1.41 31.63 13.56
N SER A 315 -0.62 32.59 14.00
CA SER A 315 0.76 32.82 13.57
C SER A 315 1.51 33.36 14.79
N ASP A 316 2.79 33.01 14.91
CA ASP A 316 3.73 33.57 15.88
C ASP A 316 4.08 35.04 15.58
N GLY A 317 3.79 35.51 14.37
CA GLY A 317 4.02 36.87 13.89
C GLY A 317 5.48 37.11 13.49
N GLU A 318 5.71 38.06 12.59
CA GLU A 318 7.08 38.44 12.22
C GLU A 318 7.71 39.39 13.26
N THR A 319 9.01 39.22 13.48
CA THR A 319 9.80 40.16 14.29
C THR A 319 9.91 41.48 13.54
N ARG A 320 9.53 42.59 14.20
CA ARG A 320 9.58 43.95 13.65
C ARG A 320 10.99 44.40 13.31
#